data_AF-A0AAV5S6Y6-F1
#
_entry.id   AF-A0AAV5S6Y6-F1
#
_cell.length_a   1.000
_cell.length_b   1.000
_cell.length_c   1.000
_cell.angle_alpha   90.00
_cell.angle_beta   90.00
_cell.angle_gamma   90.00
#
_symmetry.space_group_name_H-M   'P 1'
#
loop_
_entity.id
_entity.type
_entity.pdbx_description
1 polymer ?
#
loop_
_entity_poly.entity_id
_entity_poly.type
_entity_poly.pdbx_seq_one_letter_code
_entity_poly.pdbx_strand_id
1 'polypeptide(L)'
;IPSILWARNQSRNFLVFGKQHGDIGLFDREIYLLLFSIIVCFSFYVAITYHAVYVIGKQAACVTSIMFILPLIMLFLSMATPLAVIVPAIILTPFRFILVVLFSCCSIGHSIVFLCKSAWCIQFGLEWDRDQLLHLASLFRRVFWPLSVFFILPTVLFVLIRRTHMDRDCKAAFVAHNVILGCFDVYNCLFYQLYTLLPCPVFACTGILCNERHSPRTLFTVLSFWTTVMCVPYMFVMMRMHQKMLNADSPLKLSYRSQALLMLGFTVVLASNVYGFGAWSVESAEKDNILQFRSKHRSRTYQIQLRFMLSMSIQVRNI
;
A
#
# COMPACT_ATOMS: atom_id res chain seq x y z
N ILE A 1 0.90 13.59 22.06
CA ILE A 1 0.90 12.28 21.37
C ILE A 1 0.81 11.21 22.45
N PRO A 2 -0.14 10.27 22.40
CA PRO A 2 -0.16 9.11 23.30
C PRO A 2 1.16 8.35 23.21
N SER A 3 1.68 7.84 24.33
CA SER A 3 2.97 7.15 24.35
C SER A 3 2.93 5.89 23.48
N ILE A 4 3.93 5.67 22.62
CA ILE A 4 4.05 4.46 21.78
C ILE A 4 4.51 3.24 22.60
N LEU A 5 4.83 3.42 23.89
CA LEU A 5 5.24 2.37 24.82
C LEU A 5 4.34 1.13 24.82
N TRP A 6 3.04 1.29 24.57
CA TRP A 6 2.12 0.16 24.47
C TRP A 6 2.44 -0.78 23.31
N ALA A 7 2.95 -0.24 22.19
CA ALA A 7 3.22 -1.02 21.00
C ALA A 7 4.38 -1.98 21.26
N ARG A 8 5.32 -1.62 22.15
CA ARG A 8 6.41 -2.50 22.61
C ARG A 8 5.92 -3.77 23.29
N ASN A 9 4.72 -3.76 23.87
CA ASN A 9 4.12 -4.95 24.44
C ASN A 9 3.58 -5.90 23.35
N GLN A 10 3.36 -5.40 22.13
CA GLN A 10 2.78 -6.15 21.02
C GLN A 10 3.85 -6.67 20.06
N SER A 11 4.93 -5.91 19.88
CA SER A 11 6.05 -6.30 19.02
C SER A 11 7.36 -5.80 19.60
N ARG A 12 8.45 -6.53 19.32
CA ARG A 12 9.81 -6.07 19.57
C ARG A 12 10.49 -5.51 18.32
N ASN A 13 9.90 -5.75 17.15
CA ASN A 13 10.49 -5.39 15.87
C ASN A 13 9.76 -4.17 15.28
N PHE A 14 10.42 -3.03 15.40
CA PHE A 14 9.97 -1.75 14.85
C PHE A 14 10.98 -1.22 13.85
N LEU A 15 10.49 -0.66 12.75
CA LEU A 15 11.26 0.21 11.88
C LEU A 15 10.88 1.65 12.20
N VAL A 16 11.84 2.43 12.70
CA VAL A 16 11.65 3.85 13.03
C VAL A 16 12.52 4.68 12.09
N PHE A 17 11.92 5.65 11.42
CA PHE A 17 12.63 6.56 10.54
C PHE A 17 12.92 7.92 11.20
N GLY A 18 13.90 8.63 10.64
CA GLY A 18 14.29 9.99 11.01
C GLY A 18 14.95 10.13 12.38
N LYS A 19 15.41 11.34 12.72
CA LYS A 19 16.01 11.64 14.03
C LYS A 19 14.99 12.15 15.04
N GLN A 20 13.87 12.68 14.57
CA GLN A 20 12.86 13.36 15.40
C GLN A 20 11.44 12.92 15.02
N HIS A 21 10.47 13.28 15.86
CA HIS A 21 9.06 12.96 15.59
C HIS A 21 8.57 13.67 14.32
N GLY A 22 8.10 12.89 13.35
CA GLY A 22 7.63 13.40 12.06
C GLY A 22 8.73 13.58 11.01
N ASP A 23 9.99 13.39 11.40
CA ASP A 23 11.10 13.30 10.46
C ASP A 23 11.16 11.87 9.89
N ILE A 24 11.25 11.75 8.57
CA ILE A 24 11.38 10.46 7.86
C ILE A 24 12.84 10.20 7.42
N GLY A 25 13.76 11.14 7.67
CA GLY A 25 15.17 11.01 7.29
C GLY A 25 15.34 10.78 5.79
N LEU A 26 16.26 9.86 5.44
CA LEU A 26 16.57 9.49 4.05
C LEU A 26 15.41 8.79 3.32
N PHE A 27 14.37 8.39 4.04
CA PHE A 27 13.21 7.73 3.45
C PHE A 27 12.37 8.70 2.57
N ASP A 28 12.63 10.02 2.68
CA ASP A 28 12.10 11.03 1.76
C ASP A 28 12.42 10.72 0.29
N ARG A 29 13.64 10.26 0.00
CA ARG A 29 14.08 9.85 -1.35
C ARG A 29 13.26 8.69 -1.89
N GLU A 30 12.91 7.73 -1.05
CA GLU A 30 12.04 6.62 -1.43
C GLU A 30 10.64 7.11 -1.78
N ILE A 31 10.10 8.08 -1.02
CA ILE A 31 8.79 8.66 -1.32
C ILE A 31 8.78 9.32 -2.71
N TYR A 32 9.85 10.02 -3.10
CA TYR A 32 9.97 10.58 -4.44
C TYR A 32 10.09 9.51 -5.53
N LEU A 33 10.83 8.43 -5.29
CA LEU A 33 10.95 7.31 -6.22
C LEU A 33 9.63 6.57 -6.41
N LEU A 34 8.89 6.39 -5.31
CA LEU A 34 7.55 5.82 -5.32
C LEU A 34 6.57 6.72 -6.09
N LEU A 35 6.62 8.04 -5.88
CA LEU A 35 5.82 8.99 -6.64
C LEU A 35 6.12 8.91 -8.13
N PHE A 36 7.39 8.88 -8.51
CA PHE A 36 7.80 8.71 -9.90
C PHE A 36 7.24 7.41 -10.49
N SER A 37 7.31 6.31 -9.73
CA SER A 37 6.76 5.02 -10.15
C SER A 37 5.24 5.04 -10.31
N ILE A 38 4.52 5.75 -9.42
CA ILE A 38 3.08 6.01 -9.55
C ILE A 38 2.81 6.79 -10.84
N ILE A 39 3.50 7.91 -11.07
CA ILE A 39 3.30 8.74 -12.26
C ILE A 39 3.57 7.94 -13.54
N VAL A 40 4.63 7.14 -13.61
CA VAL A 40 5.00 6.41 -14.82
C VAL A 40 4.13 5.17 -15.03
N CYS A 41 4.11 4.25 -14.05
CA CYS A 41 3.48 2.95 -14.21
C CYS A 41 1.95 3.05 -14.06
N PHE A 42 1.48 3.78 -13.04
CA PHE A 42 0.05 3.84 -12.75
C PHE A 42 -0.70 4.74 -13.72
N SER A 43 -0.13 5.85 -14.18
CA SER A 43 -0.81 6.66 -15.21
C SER A 43 -1.01 5.88 -16.50
N PHE A 44 -0.04 5.06 -16.90
CA PHE A 44 -0.22 4.16 -18.03
C PHE A 44 -1.35 3.15 -17.77
N TYR A 45 -1.35 2.51 -16.61
CA TYR A 45 -2.41 1.59 -16.21
C TYR A 45 -3.81 2.24 -16.21
N VAL A 46 -3.93 3.46 -15.67
CA VAL A 46 -5.15 4.29 -15.72
C VAL A 46 -5.57 4.51 -17.16
N ALA A 47 -4.65 4.98 -18.00
CA ALA A 47 -4.94 5.34 -19.38
C ALA A 47 -5.46 4.14 -20.17
N ILE A 48 -4.79 2.98 -20.08
CA ILE A 48 -5.24 1.78 -20.81
C ILE A 48 -6.59 1.26 -20.29
N THR A 49 -6.85 1.38 -18.99
CA THR A 49 -8.11 0.88 -18.41
C THR A 49 -9.26 1.83 -18.70
N TYR A 50 -9.04 3.14 -18.58
CA TYR A 50 -10.02 4.16 -18.96
C TYR A 50 -10.37 4.04 -20.45
N HIS A 51 -9.37 3.89 -21.32
CA HIS A 51 -9.60 3.67 -22.74
C HIS A 51 -10.37 2.37 -23.00
N ALA A 52 -10.02 1.27 -22.31
CA ALA A 52 -10.78 0.03 -22.42
C ALA A 52 -12.24 0.22 -21.98
N VAL A 53 -12.50 0.88 -20.85
CA VAL A 53 -13.86 1.21 -20.37
C VAL A 53 -14.62 2.01 -21.42
N TYR A 54 -13.98 3.04 -21.98
CA TYR A 54 -14.58 3.93 -22.98
C TYR A 54 -14.96 3.16 -24.25
N VAL A 55 -14.07 2.31 -24.76
CA VAL A 55 -14.31 1.50 -25.97
C VAL A 55 -15.36 0.41 -25.75
N ILE A 56 -15.37 -0.23 -24.56
CA ILE A 56 -16.28 -1.35 -24.27
C ILE A 56 -17.65 -0.87 -23.78
N GLY A 57 -17.74 0.38 -23.31
CA GLY A 57 -18.95 0.92 -22.67
C GLY A 57 -19.31 0.26 -21.34
N LYS A 58 -18.40 -0.52 -20.74
CA LYS A 58 -18.67 -1.26 -19.49
C LYS A 58 -18.12 -0.51 -18.27
N GLN A 59 -19.04 0.02 -17.45
CA GLN A 59 -18.76 0.77 -16.23
C GLN A 59 -17.95 -0.01 -15.18
N ALA A 60 -18.00 -1.34 -15.19
CA ALA A 60 -17.36 -2.19 -14.18
C ALA A 60 -15.81 -2.05 -14.11
N ALA A 61 -15.15 -1.80 -15.25
CA ALA A 61 -13.68 -1.69 -15.27
C ALA A 61 -13.17 -0.36 -14.68
N CYS A 62 -14.00 0.70 -14.65
CA CYS A 62 -13.66 1.97 -14.00
C CYS A 62 -13.57 1.79 -12.47
N VAL A 63 -14.53 1.05 -11.89
CA VAL A 63 -14.57 0.76 -10.46
C VAL A 63 -13.33 -0.02 -10.02
N THR A 64 -12.90 -1.03 -10.80
CA THR A 64 -11.69 -1.80 -10.48
C THR A 64 -10.41 -0.98 -10.54
N SER A 65 -10.27 -0.04 -11.49
CA SER A 65 -9.12 0.86 -11.52
C SER A 65 -9.06 1.76 -10.31
N ILE A 66 -10.19 2.41 -9.96
CA ILE A 66 -10.27 3.29 -8.80
C ILE A 66 -9.86 2.54 -7.53
N MET A 67 -10.33 1.31 -7.35
CA MET A 67 -9.98 0.48 -6.19
C MET A 67 -8.48 0.12 -6.10
N PHE A 68 -7.77 0.05 -7.23
CA PHE A 68 -6.34 -0.27 -7.26
C PHE A 68 -5.45 0.96 -7.05
N ILE A 69 -5.86 2.11 -7.58
CA ILE A 69 -5.04 3.33 -7.60
C ILE A 69 -5.26 4.18 -6.35
N LEU A 70 -6.53 4.27 -5.91
CA LEU A 70 -6.90 5.07 -4.76
C LEU A 70 -6.07 4.74 -3.52
N PRO A 71 -5.83 3.47 -3.13
CA PRO A 71 -5.02 3.16 -1.95
C PRO A 71 -3.60 3.73 -2.06
N LEU A 72 -2.94 3.61 -3.21
CA LEU A 72 -1.55 4.04 -3.39
C LEU A 72 -1.41 5.57 -3.39
N ILE A 73 -2.30 6.27 -4.08
CA ILE A 73 -2.35 7.75 -4.03
C ILE A 73 -2.62 8.20 -2.59
N MET A 74 -3.56 7.54 -1.92
CA MET A 74 -3.94 7.87 -0.55
C MET A 74 -2.81 7.59 0.45
N LEU A 75 -2.03 6.51 0.27
CA LEU A 75 -0.83 6.26 1.06
C LEU A 75 0.22 7.35 0.81
N PHE A 76 0.51 7.65 -0.46
CA PHE A 76 1.46 8.69 -0.84
C PHE A 76 1.08 10.03 -0.20
N LEU A 77 -0.18 10.47 -0.37
CA LEU A 77 -0.66 11.71 0.23
C LEU A 77 -0.57 11.67 1.76
N SER A 78 -0.91 10.54 2.39
CA SER A 78 -0.83 10.39 3.86
C SER A 78 0.57 10.47 4.43
N MET A 79 1.59 10.09 3.64
CA MET A 79 3.00 10.17 4.03
C MET A 79 3.65 11.50 3.63
N ALA A 80 3.30 12.04 2.47
CA ALA A 80 3.87 13.27 1.92
C ALA A 80 3.27 14.54 2.54
N THR A 81 2.02 14.48 3.01
CA THR A 81 1.34 15.61 3.63
C THR A 81 1.06 15.33 5.09
N PRO A 82 1.10 16.35 5.97
CA PRO A 82 0.65 16.22 7.35
C PRO A 82 -0.89 16.16 7.38
N LEU A 83 -1.46 15.09 6.83
CA LEU A 83 -2.90 14.89 6.65
C LEU A 83 -3.66 15.00 7.99
N ALA A 84 -2.98 14.67 9.10
CA ALA A 84 -3.47 14.84 10.47
C ALA A 84 -3.69 16.31 10.91
N VAL A 85 -3.06 17.27 10.23
CA VAL A 85 -3.19 18.71 10.49
C VAL A 85 -4.30 19.31 9.63
N ILE A 86 -4.43 18.84 8.39
CA ILE A 86 -5.32 19.43 7.37
C ILE A 86 -6.73 18.85 7.48
N VAL A 87 -6.84 17.54 7.69
CA VAL A 87 -8.12 16.83 7.64
C VAL A 87 -8.66 16.64 9.06
N PRO A 88 -9.92 17.05 9.33
CA PRO A 88 -10.56 16.81 10.62
C PRO A 88 -10.48 15.34 11.02
N ALA A 89 -10.21 15.07 12.30
CA ALA A 89 -10.04 13.70 12.82
C ALA A 89 -11.22 12.77 12.47
N ILE A 90 -12.42 13.34 12.33
CA ILE A 90 -13.64 12.61 11.96
C ILE A 90 -13.59 12.00 10.55
N ILE A 91 -12.85 12.62 9.63
CA ILE A 91 -12.67 12.14 8.24
C ILE A 91 -11.41 11.28 8.14
N LEU A 92 -10.34 11.65 8.84
CA LEU A 92 -9.02 11.03 8.69
C LEU A 92 -9.01 9.54 9.04
N THR A 93 -9.84 9.15 9.99
CA THR A 93 -9.72 7.82 10.55
C THR A 93 -10.54 6.72 9.85
N PRO A 94 -11.80 6.94 9.38
CA PRO A 94 -12.40 5.97 8.46
C PRO A 94 -11.51 5.79 7.23
N PHE A 95 -10.87 6.89 6.79
CA PHE A 95 -9.91 6.86 5.72
C PHE A 95 -8.68 5.97 6.00
N ARG A 96 -8.09 5.99 7.20
CA ARG A 96 -6.98 5.10 7.60
C ARG A 96 -7.39 3.62 7.62
N PHE A 97 -8.56 3.31 8.18
CA PHE A 97 -9.06 1.92 8.19
C PHE A 97 -9.29 1.43 6.76
N ILE A 98 -9.93 2.25 5.92
CA ILE A 98 -10.11 1.96 4.49
C ILE A 98 -8.75 1.71 3.81
N LEU A 99 -7.73 2.52 4.12
CA LEU A 99 -6.36 2.31 3.63
C LEU A 99 -5.77 0.97 4.07
N VAL A 100 -5.84 0.63 5.36
CA VAL A 100 -5.29 -0.64 5.89
C VAL A 100 -6.03 -1.84 5.33
N VAL A 101 -7.35 -1.75 5.19
CA VAL A 101 -8.17 -2.77 4.51
C VAL A 101 -7.74 -2.85 3.06
N LEU A 102 -7.79 -1.77 2.27
CA LEU A 102 -7.42 -1.79 0.85
C LEU A 102 -6.00 -2.33 0.61
N PHE A 103 -5.01 -1.98 1.45
CA PHE A 103 -3.64 -2.50 1.35
C PHE A 103 -3.49 -3.96 1.80
N SER A 104 -4.14 -4.34 2.91
CA SER A 104 -4.10 -5.73 3.40
C SER A 104 -4.95 -6.66 2.53
N CYS A 105 -5.79 -6.08 1.69
CA CYS A 105 -6.79 -6.77 0.92
C CYS A 105 -6.57 -6.63 -0.59
N CYS A 106 -5.37 -6.43 -1.14
CA CYS A 106 -5.22 -6.38 -2.61
C CYS A 106 -5.82 -7.61 -3.35
N SER A 107 -5.78 -8.81 -2.74
CA SER A 107 -6.51 -10.01 -3.19
C SER A 107 -8.03 -9.90 -3.00
N ILE A 108 -8.49 -9.25 -1.93
CA ILE A 108 -9.91 -9.03 -1.61
C ILE A 108 -10.48 -7.71 -2.16
N GLY A 109 -9.72 -6.77 -2.71
CA GLY A 109 -10.23 -5.53 -3.31
C GLY A 109 -11.16 -5.85 -4.48
N HIS A 110 -10.95 -7.02 -5.09
CA HIS A 110 -11.83 -7.63 -6.08
C HIS A 110 -13.09 -8.30 -5.48
N SER A 111 -13.18 -8.54 -4.18
CA SER A 111 -14.29 -9.21 -3.47
C SER A 111 -14.94 -8.41 -2.31
N ILE A 112 -14.31 -7.34 -1.79
CA ILE A 112 -14.74 -6.53 -0.63
C ILE A 112 -15.63 -5.34 -1.00
N VAL A 113 -15.73 -4.99 -2.29
CA VAL A 113 -16.75 -4.05 -2.79
C VAL A 113 -18.18 -4.51 -2.41
N PHE A 114 -18.35 -5.76 -1.97
CA PHE A 114 -19.61 -6.31 -1.50
C PHE A 114 -19.81 -6.40 0.04
N LEU A 115 -18.83 -6.07 0.90
CA LEU A 115 -18.92 -6.39 2.35
C LEU A 115 -18.76 -5.24 3.36
N CYS A 116 -18.67 -3.96 2.96
CA CYS A 116 -18.56 -2.88 3.94
C CYS A 116 -19.64 -1.80 3.78
N LYS A 117 -20.81 -2.08 4.37
CA LYS A 117 -21.80 -1.09 4.80
C LYS A 117 -21.81 -1.07 6.35
N SER A 118 -21.86 0.14 6.91
CA SER A 118 -21.76 0.56 8.34
C SER A 118 -20.32 0.56 8.92
N ALA A 119 -19.64 1.70 9.13
CA ALA A 119 -19.92 2.90 9.95
C ALA A 119 -19.98 2.56 11.44
N TRP A 120 -19.11 3.16 12.27
CA TRP A 120 -19.36 3.70 13.62
C TRP A 120 -18.01 4.11 14.26
N CYS A 121 -17.93 5.39 14.64
CA CYS A 121 -16.93 6.03 15.52
C CYS A 121 -15.48 6.14 15.06
N ILE A 122 -15.05 7.31 14.54
CA ILE A 122 -13.70 7.79 14.89
C ILE A 122 -13.58 9.32 15.02
N GLN A 123 -13.85 9.82 16.23
CA GLN A 123 -12.93 10.75 16.89
C GLN A 123 -12.01 9.90 17.78
N PHE A 124 -10.84 10.42 18.17
CA PHE A 124 -9.89 9.86 19.16
C PHE A 124 -8.70 9.03 18.63
N GLY A 125 -7.52 9.67 18.68
CA GLY A 125 -6.22 9.22 19.25
C GLY A 125 -5.68 7.81 18.99
N LEU A 126 -4.34 7.72 18.97
CA LEU A 126 -3.49 6.51 19.13
C LEU A 126 -3.94 5.51 20.23
N GLU A 127 -4.93 5.84 21.05
CA GLU A 127 -5.54 4.99 22.08
C GLU A 127 -6.43 3.89 21.49
N TRP A 128 -7.15 4.12 20.38
CA TRP A 128 -7.87 3.04 19.69
C TRP A 128 -6.95 2.15 18.88
N ASP A 129 -5.91 2.72 18.24
CA ASP A 129 -4.82 1.94 17.63
C ASP A 129 -4.17 1.01 18.67
N ARG A 130 -3.96 1.54 19.88
CA ARG A 130 -3.45 0.79 21.04
C ARG A 130 -4.37 -0.35 21.46
N ASP A 131 -5.63 -0.03 21.71
CA ASP A 131 -6.51 -0.92 22.46
C ASP A 131 -7.28 -1.89 21.57
N GLN A 132 -7.57 -1.54 20.30
CA GLN A 132 -8.48 -2.33 19.45
C GLN A 132 -7.96 -2.58 18.03
N LEU A 133 -7.38 -1.59 17.35
CA LEU A 133 -7.17 -1.69 15.89
C LEU A 133 -6.05 -2.66 15.51
N LEU A 134 -4.95 -2.67 16.27
CA LEU A 134 -3.83 -3.60 16.03
C LEU A 134 -4.25 -5.05 16.28
N HIS A 135 -5.02 -5.31 17.34
CA HIS A 135 -5.57 -6.63 17.63
C HIS A 135 -6.59 -7.07 16.57
N LEU A 136 -7.48 -6.16 16.16
CA LEU A 136 -8.46 -6.44 15.10
C LEU A 136 -7.78 -6.73 13.76
N ALA A 137 -6.77 -5.95 13.37
CA ALA A 137 -6.00 -6.17 12.16
C ALA A 137 -5.26 -7.52 12.19
N SER A 138 -4.66 -7.87 13.33
CA SER A 138 -4.01 -9.17 13.53
C SER A 138 -5.02 -10.32 13.45
N LEU A 139 -6.19 -10.20 14.10
CA LEU A 139 -7.26 -11.18 14.06
C LEU A 139 -7.81 -11.35 12.63
N PHE A 140 -8.08 -10.24 11.96
CA PHE A 140 -8.57 -10.25 10.57
C PHE A 140 -7.58 -10.96 9.66
N ARG A 141 -6.29 -10.62 9.72
CA ARG A 141 -5.24 -11.33 8.96
C ARG A 141 -5.25 -12.81 9.29
N ARG A 142 -5.27 -13.18 10.57
CA ARG A 142 -5.25 -14.58 11.04
C ARG A 142 -6.40 -15.43 10.50
N VAL A 143 -7.60 -14.87 10.40
CA VAL A 143 -8.79 -15.56 9.86
C VAL A 143 -8.81 -15.53 8.34
N PHE A 144 -8.43 -14.40 7.74
CA PHE A 144 -8.63 -14.18 6.32
C PHE A 144 -7.53 -14.80 5.44
N TRP A 145 -6.26 -14.74 5.87
CA TRP A 145 -5.17 -15.26 5.05
C TRP A 145 -5.32 -16.75 4.70
N PRO A 146 -5.75 -17.65 5.62
CA PRO A 146 -5.98 -19.04 5.27
C PRO A 146 -7.15 -19.20 4.30
N LEU A 147 -8.22 -18.41 4.48
CA LEU A 147 -9.37 -18.43 3.57
C LEU A 147 -8.96 -18.02 2.15
N SER A 148 -8.20 -16.93 2.01
CA SER A 148 -7.64 -16.46 0.72
C SER A 148 -6.78 -17.52 0.06
N VAL A 149 -5.78 -18.01 0.80
CA VAL A 149 -4.70 -18.86 0.25
C VAL A 149 -5.18 -20.30 -0.02
N PHE A 150 -6.00 -20.87 0.85
CA PHE A 150 -6.40 -22.29 0.73
C PHE A 150 -7.73 -22.50 0.00
N PHE A 151 -8.62 -21.50 -0.07
CA PHE A 151 -9.94 -21.67 -0.69
C PHE A 151 -10.12 -20.78 -1.91
N ILE A 152 -9.92 -19.47 -1.77
CA ILE A 152 -10.23 -18.52 -2.84
C ILE A 152 -9.24 -18.65 -4.01
N LEU A 153 -7.93 -18.53 -3.73
CA LEU A 153 -6.89 -18.58 -4.77
C LEU A 153 -6.88 -19.91 -5.55
N PRO A 154 -6.97 -21.09 -4.92
CA PRO A 154 -7.07 -22.35 -5.65
C PRO A 154 -8.34 -22.45 -6.51
N THR A 155 -9.47 -21.92 -6.02
CA THR A 155 -10.73 -21.89 -6.80
C THR A 155 -10.59 -20.99 -8.02
N VAL A 156 -10.02 -19.79 -7.87
CA VAL A 156 -9.75 -18.87 -8.98
C VAL A 156 -8.80 -19.52 -9.99
N LEU A 157 -7.71 -20.14 -9.53
CA LEU A 157 -6.77 -20.85 -10.39
C LEU A 157 -7.44 -22.01 -11.14
N PHE A 158 -8.29 -22.80 -10.47
CA PHE A 158 -9.03 -23.89 -11.08
C PHE A 158 -9.96 -23.38 -12.20
N VAL A 159 -10.76 -22.35 -11.91
CA VAL A 159 -11.65 -21.71 -12.90
C VAL A 159 -10.84 -21.16 -14.06
N LEU A 160 -9.74 -20.46 -13.78
CA LEU A 160 -8.90 -19.85 -14.80
C LEU A 160 -8.25 -20.89 -15.71
N ILE A 161 -7.73 -21.98 -15.15
CA ILE A 161 -7.09 -23.05 -15.92
C ILE A 161 -8.13 -23.81 -16.76
N ARG A 162 -9.23 -24.25 -16.13
CA ARG A 162 -10.17 -25.22 -16.72
C ARG A 162 -11.34 -24.61 -17.47
N ARG A 163 -11.84 -23.44 -17.04
CA ARG A 163 -13.12 -22.89 -17.55
C ARG A 163 -12.95 -21.70 -18.49
N THR A 164 -11.80 -21.03 -18.50
CA THR A 164 -11.63 -19.84 -19.34
C THR A 164 -11.05 -20.17 -20.72
N HIS A 165 -11.63 -19.56 -21.75
CA HIS A 165 -11.14 -19.59 -23.14
C HIS A 165 -10.18 -18.42 -23.41
N MET A 166 -9.18 -18.23 -22.56
CA MET A 166 -8.14 -17.21 -22.77
C MET A 166 -6.95 -17.79 -23.55
N ASP A 167 -6.32 -16.94 -24.36
CA ASP A 167 -5.06 -17.27 -25.01
C ASP A 167 -3.99 -17.70 -23.99
N ARG A 168 -3.14 -18.64 -24.41
CA ARG A 168 -2.15 -19.29 -23.54
C ARG A 168 -1.25 -18.30 -22.79
N ASP A 169 -0.77 -17.26 -23.47
CA ASP A 169 0.10 -16.25 -22.85
C ASP A 169 -0.60 -15.47 -21.74
N CYS A 170 -1.84 -15.05 -21.99
CA CYS A 170 -2.64 -14.31 -21.00
C CYS A 170 -2.99 -15.22 -19.82
N LYS A 171 -3.36 -16.48 -20.10
CA LYS A 171 -3.65 -17.48 -19.07
C LYS A 171 -2.43 -17.75 -18.20
N ALA A 172 -1.26 -17.95 -18.81
CA ALA A 172 0.00 -18.18 -18.09
C ALA A 172 0.36 -17.00 -17.19
N ALA A 173 0.25 -15.76 -17.69
CA ALA A 173 0.52 -14.56 -16.91
C ALA A 173 -0.48 -14.37 -15.75
N PHE A 174 -1.76 -14.69 -15.97
CA PHE A 174 -2.76 -14.69 -14.89
C PHE A 174 -2.49 -15.76 -13.82
N VAL A 175 -2.13 -16.98 -14.22
CA VAL A 175 -1.74 -18.04 -13.28
C VAL A 175 -0.53 -17.60 -12.47
N ALA A 176 0.52 -17.09 -13.14
CA ALA A 176 1.72 -16.59 -12.48
C ALA A 176 1.39 -15.47 -11.48
N HIS A 177 0.56 -14.50 -11.88
CA HIS A 177 0.11 -13.42 -11.00
C HIS A 177 -0.61 -13.95 -9.75
N ASN A 178 -1.53 -14.91 -9.89
CA ASN A 178 -2.27 -15.48 -8.76
C ASN A 178 -1.36 -16.31 -7.82
N VAL A 179 -0.39 -17.03 -8.37
CA VAL A 179 0.60 -17.76 -7.54
C VAL A 179 1.46 -16.78 -6.75
N ILE A 180 1.96 -15.72 -7.40
CA ILE A 180 2.73 -14.66 -6.74
C ILE A 180 1.89 -13.95 -5.68
N LEU A 181 0.61 -13.68 -5.97
CA LEU A 181 -0.34 -13.10 -5.01
C LEU A 181 -0.52 -13.99 -3.78
N GLY A 182 -0.59 -15.30 -3.95
CA GLY A 182 -0.60 -16.25 -2.83
C GLY A 182 0.68 -16.19 -1.99
N CYS A 183 1.85 -16.14 -2.64
CA CYS A 183 3.13 -15.96 -1.93
C CYS A 183 3.19 -14.63 -1.17
N PHE A 184 2.70 -13.55 -1.79
CA PHE A 184 2.61 -12.23 -1.16
C PHE A 184 1.67 -12.26 0.06
N ASP A 185 0.48 -12.84 -0.07
CA ASP A 185 -0.49 -12.97 1.03
C ASP A 185 0.11 -13.76 2.20
N VAL A 186 0.81 -14.86 1.93
CA VAL A 186 1.51 -15.62 2.97
C VAL A 186 2.61 -14.76 3.61
N TYR A 187 3.45 -14.10 2.81
CA TYR A 187 4.52 -13.26 3.35
C TYR A 187 3.99 -12.10 4.21
N ASN A 188 3.02 -11.35 3.69
CA ASN A 188 2.49 -10.17 4.34
C ASN A 188 1.59 -10.52 5.53
N CYS A 189 0.76 -11.56 5.44
CA CYS A 189 -0.23 -11.87 6.48
C CYS A 189 0.23 -12.92 7.51
N LEU A 190 1.25 -13.74 7.22
CA LEU A 190 1.78 -14.73 8.17
C LEU A 190 3.19 -14.34 8.65
N PHE A 191 4.10 -14.05 7.73
CA PHE A 191 5.52 -13.87 8.09
C PHE A 191 5.86 -12.47 8.61
N TYR A 192 5.36 -11.41 7.98
CA TYR A 192 5.74 -10.03 8.32
C TYR A 192 4.67 -9.25 9.08
N GLN A 193 3.39 -9.32 8.70
CA GLN A 193 2.28 -8.58 9.32
C GLN A 193 2.63 -7.11 9.65
N LEU A 194 3.01 -6.34 8.64
CA LEU A 194 3.34 -4.93 8.81
C LEU A 194 2.14 -4.10 9.30
N TYR A 195 2.36 -3.20 10.25
CA TYR A 195 1.39 -2.25 10.76
C TYR A 195 2.00 -0.85 10.84
N THR A 196 1.35 0.14 10.24
CA THR A 196 1.82 1.54 10.23
C THR A 196 1.24 2.33 11.41
N LEU A 197 2.09 2.86 12.29
CA LEU A 197 1.68 3.64 13.47
C LEU A 197 1.60 5.13 13.15
N LEU A 198 0.69 5.52 12.24
CA LEU A 198 0.50 6.93 11.88
C LEU A 198 -0.03 7.76 13.06
N PRO A 199 0.38 9.04 13.22
CA PRO A 199 1.17 9.84 12.31
C PRO A 199 2.69 9.70 12.51
N CYS A 200 3.14 8.80 13.38
CA CYS A 200 4.57 8.59 13.59
C CYS A 200 5.13 7.77 12.42
N PRO A 201 6.36 8.05 11.95
CA PRO A 201 7.01 7.27 10.89
C PRO A 201 7.58 5.97 11.48
N VAL A 202 6.73 5.21 12.16
CA VAL A 202 7.04 3.97 12.86
C VAL A 202 6.20 2.86 12.25
N PHE A 203 6.89 1.79 11.85
CA PHE A 203 6.27 0.57 11.38
C PHE A 203 6.49 -0.51 12.43
N ALA A 204 5.41 -1.11 12.90
CA ALA A 204 5.42 -2.27 13.78
C ALA A 204 5.19 -3.56 12.97
N CYS A 205 5.72 -4.67 13.47
CA CYS A 205 5.72 -5.96 12.78
C CYS A 205 5.29 -7.05 13.75
N THR A 206 4.26 -7.85 13.48
CA THR A 206 3.76 -8.89 14.42
C THR A 206 3.82 -10.32 13.90
N GLY A 207 4.31 -10.55 12.69
CA GLY A 207 4.43 -11.87 12.08
C GLY A 207 5.58 -12.73 12.63
N ILE A 208 5.67 -13.97 12.12
CA ILE A 208 6.64 -14.97 12.58
C ILE A 208 8.10 -14.51 12.43
N LEU A 209 8.41 -13.73 11.40
CA LEU A 209 9.77 -13.22 11.15
C LEU A 209 10.10 -11.95 11.95
N CYS A 210 9.14 -11.35 12.65
CA CYS A 210 9.28 -10.12 13.42
C CYS A 210 9.98 -10.33 14.77
N ASN A 211 11.12 -11.00 14.77
CA ASN A 211 11.96 -11.20 15.94
C ASN A 211 13.22 -10.31 15.88
N GLU A 212 13.99 -10.29 16.96
CA GLU A 212 15.21 -9.48 17.08
C GLU A 212 16.34 -9.94 16.14
N ARG A 213 16.26 -11.15 15.57
CA ARG A 213 17.29 -11.69 14.67
C ARG A 213 17.20 -11.17 13.25
N HIS A 214 16.02 -10.72 12.82
CA HIS A 214 15.80 -10.22 11.46
C HIS A 214 15.71 -8.69 11.47
N SER A 215 16.52 -8.07 10.63
CA SER A 215 16.48 -6.62 10.47
C SER A 215 15.12 -6.19 9.90
N PRO A 216 14.41 -5.24 10.54
CA PRO A 216 13.15 -4.70 10.01
C PRO A 216 13.32 -4.14 8.58
N ARG A 217 14.48 -3.55 8.28
CA ARG A 217 14.85 -3.07 6.94
C ARG A 217 14.83 -4.19 5.90
N THR A 218 15.42 -5.33 6.21
CA THR A 218 15.43 -6.49 5.30
C THR A 218 14.02 -7.00 5.06
N LEU A 219 13.22 -7.16 6.12
CA LEU A 219 11.84 -7.64 6.00
C LEU A 219 10.96 -6.69 5.17
N PHE A 220 11.17 -5.38 5.34
CA PHE A 220 10.48 -4.35 4.57
C PHE A 220 10.90 -4.34 3.09
N THR A 221 12.19 -4.57 2.83
CA THR A 221 12.72 -4.71 1.46
C THR A 221 12.12 -5.94 0.75
N VAL A 222 12.01 -7.07 1.45
CA VAL A 222 11.38 -8.28 0.92
C VAL A 222 9.87 -8.05 0.67
N LEU A 223 9.19 -7.29 1.53
CA LEU A 223 7.79 -6.89 1.27
C LEU A 223 7.68 -6.06 -0.03
N SER A 224 8.58 -5.10 -0.23
CA SER A 224 8.64 -4.28 -1.45
C SER A 224 8.91 -5.15 -2.68
N PHE A 225 9.83 -6.11 -2.59
CA PHE A 225 10.08 -7.09 -3.65
C PHE A 225 8.81 -7.84 -4.06
N TRP A 226 8.08 -8.42 -3.12
CA TRP A 226 6.86 -9.15 -3.45
C TRP A 226 5.78 -8.25 -4.06
N THR A 227 5.66 -7.01 -3.56
CA THR A 227 4.75 -6.00 -4.14
C THR A 227 5.09 -5.75 -5.61
N THR A 228 6.38 -5.51 -5.92
CA THR A 228 6.85 -5.29 -7.28
C THR A 228 6.64 -6.50 -8.19
N VAL A 229 6.98 -7.69 -7.72
CA VAL A 229 6.85 -8.94 -8.51
C VAL A 229 5.39 -9.27 -8.81
N MET A 230 4.46 -8.89 -7.92
CA MET A 230 3.01 -9.03 -8.17
C MET A 230 2.50 -8.05 -9.23
N CYS A 231 2.97 -6.80 -9.23
CA CYS A 231 2.52 -5.74 -10.14
C CYS A 231 2.90 -6.00 -11.61
N VAL A 232 4.09 -6.57 -11.87
CA VAL A 232 4.60 -6.74 -13.26
C VAL A 232 3.71 -7.68 -14.10
N PRO A 233 3.38 -8.92 -13.67
CA PRO A 233 2.47 -9.80 -14.40
C PRO A 233 1.09 -9.18 -14.61
N TYR A 234 0.59 -8.43 -13.61
CA TYR A 234 -0.70 -7.76 -13.70
C TYR A 234 -0.72 -6.69 -14.80
N MET A 235 0.30 -5.81 -14.82
CA MET A 235 0.44 -4.80 -15.88
C MET A 235 0.57 -5.44 -17.26
N PHE A 236 1.32 -6.54 -17.37
CA PHE A 236 1.44 -7.30 -18.62
C PHE A 236 0.08 -7.82 -19.10
N VAL A 237 -0.68 -8.48 -18.21
CA VAL A 237 -2.01 -9.00 -18.51
C VAL A 237 -2.93 -7.88 -19.00
N MET A 238 -2.97 -6.76 -18.29
CA MET A 238 -3.85 -5.63 -18.61
C MET A 238 -3.49 -5.01 -19.96
N MET A 239 -2.20 -4.81 -20.23
CA MET A 239 -1.74 -4.34 -21.53
C MET A 239 -2.09 -5.33 -22.65
N ARG A 240 -1.88 -6.64 -22.45
CA ARG A 240 -2.19 -7.66 -23.47
C ARG A 240 -3.68 -7.76 -23.75
N MET A 241 -4.52 -7.70 -22.73
CA MET A 241 -5.96 -7.68 -22.90
C MET A 241 -6.39 -6.42 -23.66
N HIS A 242 -5.94 -5.24 -23.23
CA HIS A 242 -6.22 -3.99 -23.92
C HIS A 242 -5.83 -4.05 -25.41
N GLN A 243 -4.62 -4.50 -25.72
CA GLN A 243 -4.10 -4.58 -27.10
C GLN A 243 -4.88 -5.57 -27.99
N LYS A 244 -5.50 -6.60 -27.41
CA LYS A 244 -6.38 -7.53 -28.14
C LYS A 244 -7.78 -6.97 -28.39
N MET A 245 -8.21 -6.01 -27.58
CA MET A 245 -9.50 -5.36 -27.74
C MET A 245 -9.47 -4.22 -28.77
N LEU A 246 -8.29 -3.75 -29.15
CA LEU A 246 -8.12 -2.74 -30.19
C LEU A 246 -8.29 -3.33 -31.59
N ASN A 247 -9.06 -2.62 -32.43
CA ASN A 247 -9.16 -2.89 -33.86
C ASN A 247 -7.76 -2.92 -34.51
N ALA A 248 -7.61 -3.70 -35.58
CA ALA A 248 -6.32 -3.83 -36.30
C ALA A 248 -5.75 -2.48 -36.75
N ASP A 249 -6.62 -1.56 -37.16
CA ASP A 249 -6.25 -0.24 -37.69
C ASP A 249 -6.14 0.83 -36.60
N SER A 250 -6.29 0.48 -35.31
CA SER A 250 -6.20 1.45 -34.22
C SER A 250 -4.77 1.99 -34.10
N PRO A 251 -4.56 3.31 -34.04
CA PRO A 251 -3.23 3.89 -33.86
C PRO A 251 -2.61 3.57 -32.48
N LEU A 252 -3.42 3.12 -31.52
CA LEU A 252 -2.96 2.70 -30.20
C LEU A 252 -2.47 1.24 -30.16
N LYS A 253 -2.52 0.53 -31.30
CA LYS A 253 -2.07 -0.85 -31.39
C LYS A 253 -0.55 -0.90 -31.41
N LEU A 254 0.02 -1.46 -30.35
CA LEU A 254 1.45 -1.60 -30.15
C LEU A 254 1.94 -2.93 -30.73
N SER A 255 3.08 -2.89 -31.42
CA SER A 255 3.80 -4.10 -31.82
C SER A 255 4.21 -4.93 -30.59
N TYR A 256 4.41 -6.24 -30.77
CA TYR A 256 4.88 -7.11 -29.68
C TYR A 256 6.22 -6.63 -29.10
N ARG A 257 7.13 -6.12 -29.95
CA ARG A 257 8.42 -5.56 -29.52
C ARG A 257 8.23 -4.31 -28.65
N SER A 258 7.35 -3.40 -29.05
CA SER A 258 7.03 -2.20 -28.28
C SER A 258 6.39 -2.54 -26.93
N GLN A 259 5.49 -3.54 -26.90
CA GLN A 259 4.90 -4.06 -25.66
C GLN A 259 5.98 -4.62 -24.72
N ALA A 260 6.91 -5.42 -25.24
CA ALA A 260 8.00 -5.99 -24.45
C ALA A 260 8.95 -4.91 -23.89
N LEU A 261 9.34 -3.93 -24.73
CA LEU A 261 10.17 -2.81 -24.29
C LEU A 261 9.50 -1.97 -23.22
N LEU A 262 8.19 -1.71 -23.36
CA LEU A 262 7.42 -0.97 -22.38
C LEU A 262 7.37 -1.72 -21.03
N MET A 263 7.14 -3.04 -21.07
CA MET A 263 7.14 -3.88 -19.87
C MET A 263 8.52 -3.96 -19.21
N LEU A 264 9.59 -4.01 -19.99
CA LEU A 264 10.95 -3.92 -19.46
C LEU A 264 11.15 -2.58 -18.72
N GLY A 265 10.72 -1.47 -19.33
CA GLY A 265 10.74 -0.15 -18.70
C GLY A 265 10.00 -0.11 -17.36
N PHE A 266 8.75 -0.60 -17.32
CA PHE A 266 7.97 -0.68 -16.07
C PHE A 266 8.64 -1.58 -15.03
N THR A 267 9.23 -2.70 -15.45
CA THR A 267 9.93 -3.60 -14.54
C THR A 267 11.14 -2.92 -13.91
N VAL A 268 11.93 -2.17 -14.69
CA VAL A 268 13.07 -1.40 -14.18
C VAL A 268 12.63 -0.33 -13.19
N VAL A 269 11.58 0.43 -13.53
CA VAL A 269 11.02 1.45 -12.63
C VAL A 269 10.52 0.82 -11.33
N LEU A 270 9.74 -0.26 -11.38
CA LEU A 270 9.23 -0.92 -10.19
C LEU A 270 10.36 -1.57 -9.36
N ALA A 271 11.36 -2.20 -10.00
CA ALA A 271 12.52 -2.77 -9.35
C ALA A 271 13.38 -1.71 -8.64
N SER A 272 13.43 -0.49 -9.16
CA SER A 272 14.13 0.61 -8.50
C SER A 272 13.54 0.93 -7.12
N ASN A 273 12.22 0.79 -6.91
CA ASN A 273 11.61 0.93 -5.58
C ASN A 273 12.15 -0.13 -4.62
N VAL A 274 12.30 -1.39 -5.05
CA VAL A 274 12.86 -2.46 -4.19
C VAL A 274 14.26 -2.06 -3.70
N TYR A 275 15.07 -1.52 -4.61
CA TYR A 275 16.37 -0.96 -4.26
C TYR A 275 16.25 0.23 -3.30
N GLY A 276 15.36 1.19 -3.56
CA GLY A 276 15.21 2.38 -2.73
C GLY A 276 14.67 2.08 -1.33
N PHE A 277 13.67 1.21 -1.19
CA PHE A 277 13.28 0.61 0.09
C PHE A 277 14.49 -0.04 0.77
N GLY A 278 15.26 -0.83 0.03
CA GLY A 278 16.48 -1.46 0.52
C GLY A 278 17.55 -0.47 0.97
N ALA A 279 17.78 0.63 0.25
CA ALA A 279 18.88 1.56 0.47
C ALA A 279 18.54 2.66 1.48
N TRP A 280 17.31 3.14 1.48
CA TRP A 280 16.89 4.35 2.20
C TRP A 280 16.00 4.10 3.42
N SER A 281 15.55 2.87 3.66
CA SER A 281 14.88 2.50 4.93
C SER A 281 15.87 2.28 6.09
N VAL A 282 16.75 3.26 6.30
CA VAL A 282 17.75 3.23 7.37
C VAL A 282 17.05 3.43 8.71
N GLU A 283 17.31 2.51 9.64
CA GLU A 283 16.77 2.58 10.99
C GLU A 283 17.40 3.75 11.76
N SER A 284 16.56 4.48 12.51
CA SER A 284 16.99 5.60 13.33
C SER A 284 17.92 5.14 14.46
N ALA A 285 19.06 5.83 14.62
CA ALA A 285 19.91 5.68 15.80
C ALA A 285 19.19 6.10 17.10
N GLU A 286 18.18 6.95 17.00
CA GLU A 286 17.37 7.45 18.12
C GLU A 286 16.11 6.60 18.36
N LYS A 287 16.01 5.41 17.76
CA LYS A 287 14.85 4.52 17.84
C LYS A 287 14.36 4.31 19.27
N ASP A 288 15.26 4.03 20.21
CA ASP A 288 14.87 3.82 21.61
C ASP A 288 14.30 5.07 22.25
N ASN A 289 14.88 6.24 22.00
CA ASN A 289 14.40 7.52 22.52
C ASN A 289 13.02 7.88 21.93
N ILE A 290 12.80 7.61 20.64
CA ILE A 290 11.51 7.83 19.96
C ILE A 290 10.44 6.88 20.53
N LEU A 291 10.77 5.60 20.75
CA LEU A 291 9.83 4.62 21.30
C LEU A 291 9.57 4.82 22.80
N GLN A 292 10.54 5.35 23.55
CA GLN A 292 10.41 5.66 24.97
C GLN A 292 9.72 7.00 25.24
N PHE A 293 9.40 7.79 24.21
CA PHE A 293 8.79 9.10 24.36
C PHE A 293 7.45 9.00 25.12
N ARG A 294 7.53 9.20 26.44
CA ARG A 294 6.39 9.48 27.30
C ARG A 294 6.05 10.94 27.04
N SER A 295 4.80 11.26 26.70
CA SER A 295 4.35 12.66 26.68
C SER A 295 4.34 13.19 28.11
N LYS A 296 5.51 13.51 28.67
CA LYS A 296 5.65 14.07 30.01
C LYS A 296 5.07 15.49 30.06
N HIS A 297 4.96 16.14 28.89
CA HIS A 297 4.16 17.34 28.72
C HIS A 297 2.81 17.03 28.07
N ARG A 298 1.74 17.32 28.81
CA ARG A 298 0.41 17.68 28.31
C ARG A 298 0.55 19.00 27.52
N SER A 299 1.27 18.96 26.41
CA SER A 299 1.94 20.14 25.88
C SER A 299 1.01 20.99 25.03
N ARG A 300 0.68 22.19 25.52
CA ARG A 300 0.18 23.32 24.73
C ARG A 300 1.02 23.56 23.46
N THR A 301 2.25 23.06 23.38
CA THR A 301 3.12 23.16 22.19
C THR A 301 2.57 22.44 20.96
N TYR A 302 1.76 21.37 21.11
CA TYR A 302 1.08 20.77 19.95
C TYR A 302 0.01 21.69 19.37
N GLN A 303 -0.69 22.46 20.23
CA GLN A 303 -1.60 23.51 19.75
C GLN A 303 -0.84 24.70 19.14
N ILE A 304 0.37 25.00 19.63
CA ILE A 304 1.20 26.10 19.10
C ILE A 304 1.82 25.73 17.75
N GLN A 305 2.35 24.51 17.56
CA GLN A 305 2.84 24.06 16.24
C GLN A 305 1.70 23.93 15.23
N LEU A 306 0.51 23.48 15.65
CA LEU A 306 -0.68 23.46 14.79
C LEU A 306 -1.11 24.89 14.42
N ARG A 307 -1.10 25.85 15.36
CA ARG A 307 -1.38 27.27 15.09
C ARG A 307 -0.32 27.93 14.20
N PHE A 308 0.96 27.62 14.39
CA PHE A 308 2.05 28.19 13.60
C PHE A 308 2.03 27.66 12.15
N MET A 309 1.75 26.36 11.97
CA MET A 309 1.58 25.78 10.62
C MET A 309 0.29 26.24 9.94
N LEU A 310 -0.81 26.44 10.68
CA LEU A 310 -2.03 27.06 10.14
C LEU A 310 -1.82 28.54 9.76
N SER A 311 -1.04 29.31 10.53
CA SER A 311 -0.68 30.69 10.18
C SER A 311 0.19 30.77 8.93
N MET A 312 1.14 29.86 8.73
CA MET A 312 1.93 29.80 7.49
C MET A 312 1.09 29.37 6.27
N SER A 313 0.07 28.52 6.48
CA SER A 313 -0.86 28.11 5.42
C SER A 313 -1.81 29.23 4.97
N ILE A 314 -2.12 30.17 5.85
CA ILE A 314 -2.97 31.35 5.55
C ILE A 314 -2.15 32.44 4.82
N GLN A 315 -0.86 32.58 5.09
CA GLN A 315 0.00 33.55 4.40
C GLN A 315 0.25 33.21 2.92
N VAL A 316 0.14 31.95 2.52
CA VAL A 316 0.29 31.51 1.11
C VAL A 316 -0.99 31.76 0.28
N ARG A 317 -2.11 32.17 0.89
CA ARG A 317 -3.35 32.53 0.15
C ARG A 317 -3.47 34.01 -0.23
N ASN A 318 -2.54 34.86 0.19
CA ASN A 318 -2.60 36.32 -0.06
C ASN A 318 -1.39 36.84 -0.87
N ILE A 319 -0.80 36.00 -1.72
CA ILE A 319 0.13 36.38 -2.80
C ILE A 319 -0.43 35.79 -4.09
#